data_AF-M5U3K2-F1
#
_entry.id   AF-M5U3K2-F1
#
_cell.length_a   1.000
_cell.length_b   1.000
_cell.length_c   1.000
_cell.angle_alpha   90.00
_cell.angle_beta   90.00
_cell.angle_gamma   90.00
#
_symmetry.space_group_name_H-M   'P 1'
#
loop_
_entity.id
_entity.type
_entity.pdbx_description
1 polymer ?
#
loop_
_entity_poly.entity_id
_entity_poly.type
_entity_poly.pdbx_seq_one_letter_code
_entity_poly.pdbx_strand_id
1 'polypeptide(L)'
;MGNLSCKCSPSSGTSILAFLNCVSAQISPEFKQGAIFMSRVLSFLVFYFCSSLPLSVVAQDLGRWKNIASFRPSESIQKAVQARGDSWTVHRIEDGIGPINLDFYPIRVEKMPKIDGKRSSAPQLLEYVRTNLNDFVETDIALFREFKGVDKTKWLSASPEGAILIVDIEMMLGLKDRAPVVASLVTPGEWRFSTVRGGEAESSDPSAHPVAGNRAFGFVGGDSGPWTFYTVGADRANRIVDALATAKVIGEPGFKAADKLWRSFQTKLVAFINDHGGKASVDSTKIISKRYDWGEISKNKSVYDTSGQPAWVPVPQ
;
A
#
# COMPACT_ATOMS: atom_id res chain seq x y z
N MET A 1 -15.46 27.65 -51.55
CA MET A 1 -16.84 27.94 -51.13
C MET A 1 -17.60 26.63 -51.05
N GLY A 2 -18.25 26.36 -49.91
CA GLY A 2 -19.05 25.15 -49.66
C GLY A 2 -18.77 24.54 -48.30
N ASN A 3 -19.30 25.13 -47.22
CA ASN A 3 -19.27 24.52 -45.88
C ASN A 3 -20.22 23.32 -45.85
N LEU A 4 -19.72 22.14 -45.46
CA LEU A 4 -20.54 20.98 -45.10
C LEU A 4 -20.54 20.83 -43.58
N SER A 5 -21.69 21.14 -42.96
CA SER A 5 -21.96 20.95 -41.53
C SER A 5 -22.74 19.64 -41.35
N CYS A 6 -22.15 18.64 -40.71
CA CYS A 6 -22.90 17.51 -40.14
C CYS A 6 -23.31 17.86 -38.70
N LYS A 7 -24.60 18.07 -38.46
CA LYS A 7 -25.18 18.09 -37.11
C LYS A 7 -25.59 16.67 -36.74
N CYS A 8 -24.89 16.06 -35.79
CA CYS A 8 -25.37 14.87 -35.09
C CYS A 8 -25.65 15.24 -33.63
N SER A 9 -26.92 15.17 -33.23
CA SER A 9 -27.34 15.37 -31.82
C SER A 9 -27.20 14.05 -31.06
N PRO A 10 -26.55 14.01 -29.89
CA PRO A 10 -26.41 12.80 -29.11
C PRO A 10 -27.63 12.65 -28.19
N SER A 11 -28.66 11.97 -28.67
CA SER A 11 -29.70 11.42 -27.79
C SER A 11 -30.05 10.01 -28.25
N SER A 12 -29.82 9.05 -27.35
CA SER A 12 -30.16 7.63 -27.40
C SER A 12 -29.56 6.78 -28.53
N GLY A 13 -28.57 5.96 -28.17
CA GLY A 13 -28.41 4.58 -28.65
C GLY A 13 -28.37 4.34 -30.15
N THR A 14 -27.50 5.04 -30.90
CA THR A 14 -27.27 4.71 -32.31
C THR A 14 -26.19 3.64 -32.43
N SER A 15 -26.53 2.48 -32.99
CA SER A 15 -25.60 1.36 -33.17
C SER A 15 -24.51 1.71 -34.18
N ILE A 16 -23.31 1.13 -34.00
CA ILE A 16 -22.16 1.23 -34.91
C ILE A 16 -22.54 0.94 -36.38
N LEU A 17 -23.59 0.14 -36.62
CA LEU A 17 -24.12 -0.13 -37.97
C LEU A 17 -24.65 1.14 -38.67
N ALA A 18 -25.26 2.08 -37.94
CA ALA A 18 -25.81 3.29 -38.54
C ALA A 18 -24.71 4.25 -39.03
N PHE A 19 -23.59 4.30 -38.32
CA PHE A 19 -22.42 5.09 -38.70
C PHE A 19 -21.74 4.50 -39.96
N LEU A 20 -21.57 3.18 -40.02
CA LEU A 20 -20.94 2.50 -41.14
C LEU A 20 -21.78 2.58 -42.43
N ASN A 21 -23.12 2.55 -42.32
CA ASN A 21 -24.01 2.72 -43.47
C ASN A 21 -23.97 4.14 -44.07
N CYS A 22 -23.73 5.16 -43.24
CA CYS A 22 -23.61 6.54 -43.72
C CYS A 22 -22.30 6.75 -44.51
N VAL A 23 -21.20 6.14 -44.05
CA VAL A 23 -19.90 6.21 -44.73
C VAL A 23 -19.89 5.39 -46.03
N SER A 24 -20.65 4.30 -46.12
CA SER A 24 -20.74 3.45 -47.33
C SER A 24 -21.42 4.13 -48.52
N ALA A 25 -22.24 5.16 -48.31
CA ALA A 25 -23.04 5.78 -49.37
C ALA A 25 -22.28 6.80 -50.22
N GLN A 26 -21.04 7.14 -49.85
CA GLN A 26 -20.26 8.22 -50.49
C GLN A 26 -18.98 7.74 -51.20
N ILE A 27 -18.78 6.43 -51.35
CA ILE A 27 -17.56 5.87 -51.95
C ILE A 27 -17.86 5.36 -53.37
N SER A 28 -17.03 5.74 -54.34
CA SER A 28 -17.19 5.37 -55.75
C SER A 28 -17.07 3.84 -55.98
N PRO A 29 -17.68 3.29 -57.05
CA PRO A 29 -17.79 1.85 -57.27
C PRO A 29 -16.44 1.11 -57.33
N GLU A 30 -15.38 1.80 -57.75
CA GLU A 30 -14.03 1.25 -57.95
C GLU A 30 -13.30 0.97 -56.62
N PHE A 31 -13.74 1.56 -55.50
CA PHE A 31 -13.18 1.28 -54.17
C PHE A 31 -13.87 0.11 -53.43
N LYS A 32 -14.95 -0.45 -53.98
CA LYS A 32 -15.75 -1.49 -53.30
C LYS A 32 -15.02 -2.83 -53.18
N GLN A 33 -14.13 -3.19 -54.11
CA GLN A 33 -13.37 -4.44 -54.02
C GLN A 33 -12.24 -4.39 -52.97
N GLY A 34 -11.63 -3.23 -52.73
CA GLY A 34 -10.66 -3.03 -51.65
C GLY A 34 -11.31 -2.92 -50.27
N ALA A 35 -12.48 -2.26 -50.18
CA ALA A 35 -13.19 -2.07 -48.92
C ALA A 35 -13.82 -3.36 -48.34
N ILE A 36 -14.22 -4.32 -49.20
CA ILE A 36 -14.74 -5.62 -48.74
C ILE A 36 -13.61 -6.49 -48.17
N PHE A 37 -12.38 -6.40 -48.70
CA PHE A 37 -11.22 -7.11 -48.16
C PHE A 37 -10.77 -6.49 -46.81
N MET A 38 -10.72 -5.16 -46.71
CA MET A 38 -10.41 -4.46 -45.46
C MET A 38 -11.50 -4.62 -44.39
N SER A 39 -12.79 -4.67 -44.76
CA SER A 39 -13.89 -4.90 -43.80
C SER A 39 -13.86 -6.31 -43.20
N ARG A 40 -13.42 -7.33 -43.95
CA ARG A 40 -13.25 -8.69 -43.42
C ARG A 40 -12.00 -8.83 -42.55
N VAL A 41 -10.92 -8.13 -42.86
CA VAL A 41 -9.71 -8.06 -42.02
C VAL A 41 -9.95 -7.24 -40.75
N LEU A 42 -10.70 -6.13 -40.82
CA LEU A 42 -11.10 -5.34 -39.66
C LEU A 42 -12.15 -6.07 -38.80
N SER A 43 -13.07 -6.82 -39.41
CA SER A 43 -14.04 -7.63 -38.65
C SER A 43 -13.37 -8.82 -37.96
N PHE A 44 -12.30 -9.40 -38.55
CA PHE A 44 -11.48 -10.41 -37.87
C PHE A 44 -10.62 -9.80 -36.75
N LEU A 45 -10.06 -8.60 -36.93
CA LEU A 45 -9.30 -7.90 -35.89
C LEU A 45 -10.17 -7.34 -34.76
N VAL A 46 -11.41 -6.92 -35.05
CA VAL A 46 -12.38 -6.46 -34.05
C VAL A 46 -12.98 -7.63 -33.27
N PHE A 47 -13.16 -8.81 -33.89
CA PHE A 47 -13.54 -10.03 -33.15
C PHE A 47 -12.39 -10.65 -32.35
N TYR A 48 -11.13 -10.42 -32.72
CA TYR A 48 -9.96 -10.87 -31.94
C TYR A 48 -9.53 -9.91 -30.83
N PHE A 49 -9.94 -8.63 -30.88
CA PHE A 49 -9.72 -7.67 -29.78
C PHE A 49 -10.96 -7.44 -28.90
N CYS A 50 -12.10 -8.00 -29.27
CA CYS A 50 -13.32 -8.00 -28.46
C CYS A 50 -13.71 -9.42 -28.02
N SER A 51 -12.75 -10.34 -27.93
CA SER A 51 -12.79 -11.33 -26.86
C SER A 51 -12.65 -10.55 -25.56
N SER A 52 -13.81 -10.18 -25.01
CA SER A 52 -14.00 -9.94 -23.60
C SER A 52 -13.19 -10.98 -22.85
N LEU A 53 -11.97 -10.59 -22.45
CA LEU A 53 -11.34 -11.22 -21.31
C LEU A 53 -12.43 -11.23 -20.25
N PRO A 54 -12.85 -12.40 -19.76
CA PRO A 54 -13.83 -12.42 -18.71
C PRO A 54 -13.33 -11.47 -17.63
N LEU A 55 -14.24 -10.64 -17.12
CA LEU A 55 -14.09 -9.82 -15.91
C LEU A 55 -13.91 -10.76 -14.69
N SER A 56 -12.88 -11.58 -14.79
CA SER A 56 -12.40 -12.67 -13.96
C SER A 56 -10.87 -12.55 -13.94
N VAL A 57 -10.37 -11.31 -13.94
CA VAL A 57 -9.03 -11.01 -13.47
C VAL A 57 -9.09 -11.20 -11.96
N VAL A 58 -9.01 -12.47 -11.57
CA VAL A 58 -8.76 -12.95 -10.21
C VAL A 58 -9.77 -12.38 -9.21
N ALA A 59 -10.70 -13.20 -8.75
CA ALA A 59 -11.25 -13.01 -7.40
C ALA A 59 -10.07 -13.12 -6.41
N GLN A 60 -9.22 -12.10 -6.36
CA GLN A 60 -8.19 -11.96 -5.36
C GLN A 60 -8.99 -11.91 -4.07
N ASP A 61 -8.58 -12.75 -3.11
CA ASP A 61 -8.99 -12.61 -1.73
C ASP A 61 -8.43 -11.28 -1.21
N LEU A 62 -9.08 -10.19 -1.63
CA LEU A 62 -8.81 -8.84 -1.19
C LEU A 62 -9.38 -8.62 0.23
N GLY A 63 -10.13 -9.58 0.76
CA GLY A 63 -10.65 -9.57 2.12
C GLY A 63 -9.55 -9.38 3.16
N ARG A 64 -8.34 -9.89 2.89
CA ARG A 64 -7.16 -9.67 3.76
C ARG A 64 -6.82 -8.20 3.98
N TRP A 65 -7.13 -7.34 3.02
CA TRP A 65 -6.78 -5.91 3.10
C TRP A 65 -7.78 -5.13 3.94
N LYS A 66 -8.98 -5.68 4.16
CA LYS A 66 -10.06 -5.01 4.91
C LYS A 66 -9.57 -4.45 6.23
N ASN A 67 -8.86 -5.27 6.99
CA ASN A 67 -8.40 -4.92 8.33
C ASN A 67 -7.24 -3.92 8.35
N ILE A 68 -6.51 -3.72 7.24
CA ILE A 68 -5.38 -2.78 7.19
C ILE A 68 -5.74 -1.48 6.46
N ALA A 69 -6.48 -1.57 5.36
CA ALA A 69 -6.93 -0.41 4.57
C ALA A 69 -8.05 0.37 5.27
N SER A 70 -8.92 -0.32 6.02
CA SER A 70 -10.01 0.33 6.76
C SER A 70 -9.59 0.81 8.15
N PHE A 71 -8.41 0.40 8.63
CA PHE A 71 -8.02 0.63 10.01
C PHE A 71 -7.88 2.10 10.34
N ARG A 72 -8.48 2.47 11.47
CA ARG A 72 -8.31 3.79 12.10
C ARG A 72 -7.81 3.56 13.52
N PRO A 73 -6.74 4.24 13.97
CA PRO A 73 -6.32 4.18 15.36
C PRO A 73 -7.45 4.56 16.31
N SER A 74 -7.41 4.04 17.54
CA SER A 74 -8.37 4.44 18.56
C SER A 74 -8.36 5.96 18.76
N GLU A 75 -9.49 6.50 19.23
CA GLU A 75 -9.60 7.94 19.53
C GLU A 75 -8.53 8.39 20.54
N SER A 76 -8.18 7.54 21.51
CA SER A 76 -7.11 7.81 22.48
C SER A 76 -5.74 7.98 21.82
N ILE A 77 -5.41 7.16 20.81
CA ILE A 77 -4.16 7.28 20.07
C ILE A 77 -4.15 8.53 19.19
N GLN A 78 -5.25 8.80 18.49
CA GLN A 78 -5.37 10.00 17.66
C GLN A 78 -5.20 11.28 18.49
N LYS A 79 -5.86 11.35 19.66
CA LYS A 79 -5.71 12.46 20.63
C LYS A 79 -4.29 12.55 21.20
N ALA A 80 -3.65 11.41 21.50
CA ALA A 80 -2.28 11.39 21.99
C ALA A 80 -1.27 11.90 20.95
N VAL A 81 -1.52 11.67 19.65
CA VAL A 81 -0.75 12.27 18.56
C VAL A 81 -1.02 13.77 18.47
N GLN A 82 -2.28 14.21 18.46
CA GLN A 82 -2.62 15.65 18.42
C GLN A 82 -2.07 16.44 19.61
N ALA A 83 -2.02 15.84 20.80
CA ALA A 83 -1.43 16.46 21.99
C ALA A 83 0.07 16.75 21.86
N ARG A 84 0.74 16.31 20.78
CA ARG A 84 2.13 16.65 20.49
C ARG A 84 2.29 18.03 19.83
N GLY A 85 1.21 18.64 19.35
CA GLY A 85 1.17 20.00 18.81
C GLY A 85 0.14 20.18 17.69
N ASP A 86 -0.15 21.41 17.31
CA ASP A 86 -1.27 21.75 16.41
C ASP A 86 -1.18 21.10 15.01
N SER A 87 0.04 20.82 14.55
CA SER A 87 0.28 20.15 13.27
C SER A 87 0.29 18.63 13.32
N TRP A 88 0.18 18.05 14.52
CA TRP A 88 0.29 16.60 14.72
C TRP A 88 -1.04 15.90 14.50
N THR A 89 -1.11 15.02 13.51
CA THR A 89 -2.30 14.22 13.24
C THR A 89 -1.93 12.85 12.71
N VAL A 90 -2.80 11.86 12.89
CA VAL A 90 -2.67 10.62 12.11
C VAL A 90 -3.13 10.91 10.68
N HIS A 91 -2.33 10.53 9.68
CA HIS A 91 -2.74 10.65 8.29
C HIS A 91 -3.87 9.67 7.99
N ARG A 92 -4.95 10.20 7.41
CA ARG A 92 -6.08 9.42 6.93
C ARG A 92 -5.72 8.87 5.56
N ILE A 93 -5.91 7.57 5.34
CA ILE A 93 -5.65 6.96 4.03
C ILE A 93 -6.51 7.61 2.93
N GLU A 94 -7.68 8.12 3.32
CA GLU A 94 -8.63 8.84 2.48
C GLU A 94 -8.04 10.15 1.93
N ASP A 95 -7.18 10.82 2.69
CA ASP A 95 -6.55 12.10 2.32
C ASP A 95 -5.37 11.90 1.36
N GLY A 96 -4.93 10.65 1.15
CA GLY A 96 -3.92 10.33 0.15
C GLY A 96 -4.38 10.62 -1.30
N ILE A 97 -3.43 10.58 -2.21
CA ILE A 97 -3.56 10.87 -3.63
C ILE A 97 -3.14 9.64 -4.44
N GLY A 98 -3.84 9.41 -5.55
CA GLY A 98 -3.52 8.33 -6.49
C GLY A 98 -3.95 6.94 -6.00
N PRO A 99 -3.41 5.89 -6.66
CA PRO A 99 -3.67 4.49 -6.35
C PRO A 99 -3.32 4.11 -4.91
N ILE A 100 -3.97 3.08 -4.38
CA ILE A 100 -3.56 2.44 -3.13
C ILE A 100 -2.53 1.36 -3.39
N ASN A 101 -1.44 1.40 -2.62
CA ASN A 101 -0.43 0.36 -2.55
C ASN A 101 -0.85 -0.68 -1.51
N LEU A 102 -0.94 -1.94 -1.94
CA LEU A 102 -1.26 -3.09 -1.09
C LEU A 102 -0.10 -4.08 -1.13
N ASP A 103 0.51 -4.25 0.04
CA ASP A 103 1.76 -4.97 0.25
C ASP A 103 1.57 -6.16 1.20
N PHE A 104 2.03 -7.35 0.84
CA PHE A 104 2.04 -8.54 1.68
C PHE A 104 3.34 -9.31 1.48
N TYR A 105 4.15 -9.40 2.52
CA TYR A 105 5.46 -10.05 2.54
C TYR A 105 5.45 -11.17 3.59
N PRO A 106 5.09 -12.41 3.21
CA PRO A 106 5.00 -13.54 4.13
C PRO A 106 6.31 -14.29 4.31
N ILE A 107 6.56 -14.75 5.53
CA ILE A 107 7.64 -15.66 5.90
C ILE A 107 6.99 -16.87 6.56
N ARG A 108 7.23 -18.05 5.98
CA ARG A 108 6.81 -19.32 6.57
C ARG A 108 7.79 -19.72 7.66
N VAL A 109 7.30 -19.90 8.88
CA VAL A 109 8.08 -20.31 10.05
C VAL A 109 7.60 -21.69 10.49
N GLU A 110 8.37 -22.72 10.16
CA GLU A 110 8.08 -24.12 10.51
C GLU A 110 8.54 -24.46 11.93
N LYS A 111 9.56 -23.75 12.42
CA LYS A 111 10.10 -23.93 13.76
C LYS A 111 10.57 -22.59 14.29
N MET A 112 10.03 -22.18 15.43
CA MET A 112 10.44 -20.94 16.10
C MET A 112 11.93 -20.99 16.47
N PRO A 113 12.66 -19.86 16.47
CA PRO A 113 14.05 -19.81 16.88
C PRO A 113 14.22 -20.00 18.37
N LYS A 114 15.48 -20.03 18.83
CA LYS A 114 15.83 -19.84 20.23
C LYS A 114 16.21 -18.39 20.47
N ILE A 115 15.63 -17.77 21.50
CA ILE A 115 16.00 -16.45 22.00
C ILE A 115 16.48 -16.68 23.44
N ASP A 116 17.67 -16.18 23.78
CA ASP A 116 18.34 -16.43 25.07
C ASP A 116 18.43 -17.92 25.43
N GLY A 117 18.74 -18.75 24.43
CA GLY A 117 18.89 -20.20 24.57
C GLY A 117 17.57 -20.99 24.68
N LYS A 118 16.41 -20.33 24.80
CA LYS A 118 15.09 -20.97 24.94
C LYS A 118 14.28 -20.86 23.66
N ARG A 119 13.50 -21.90 23.32
CA ARG A 119 12.58 -21.86 22.17
C ARG A 119 11.56 -20.74 22.39
N SER A 120 11.48 -19.78 21.46
CA SER A 120 10.52 -18.69 21.55
C SER A 120 9.11 -19.15 21.14
N SER A 121 8.09 -18.49 21.68
CA SER A 121 6.73 -18.49 21.12
C SER A 121 6.62 -17.47 19.97
N ALA A 122 5.51 -17.48 19.23
CA ALA A 122 5.22 -16.44 18.23
C ALA A 122 5.19 -15.03 18.84
N PRO A 123 4.48 -14.76 19.96
CA PRO A 123 4.54 -13.46 20.62
C PRO A 123 5.94 -13.03 21.05
N GLN A 124 6.75 -13.96 21.57
CA GLN A 124 8.13 -13.65 21.99
C GLN A 124 9.03 -13.27 20.82
N LEU A 125 8.91 -13.97 19.68
CA LEU A 125 9.64 -13.59 18.47
C LEU A 125 9.13 -12.24 17.92
N LEU A 126 7.82 -12.01 17.95
CA LEU A 126 7.22 -10.75 17.52
C LEU A 126 7.75 -9.56 18.33
N GLU A 127 7.76 -9.67 19.66
CA GLU A 127 8.33 -8.69 20.59
C GLU A 127 9.82 -8.42 20.29
N TYR A 128 10.60 -9.49 20.07
CA TYR A 128 12.02 -9.38 19.75
C TYR A 128 12.25 -8.62 18.44
N VAL A 129 11.51 -8.96 17.38
CA VAL A 129 11.60 -8.26 16.09
C VAL A 129 11.20 -6.80 16.22
N ARG A 130 10.14 -6.50 16.97
CA ARG A 130 9.65 -5.14 17.20
C ARG A 130 10.70 -4.25 17.86
N THR A 131 11.33 -4.76 18.93
CA THR A 131 12.32 -4.00 19.71
C THR A 131 13.71 -3.94 19.05
N ASN A 132 13.97 -4.81 18.08
CA ASN A 132 15.23 -4.87 17.32
C ASN A 132 15.00 -4.65 15.81
N LEU A 133 13.99 -3.84 15.43
CA LEU A 133 13.53 -3.70 14.04
C LEU A 133 14.65 -3.36 13.04
N ASN A 134 15.62 -2.54 13.46
CA ASN A 134 16.76 -2.13 12.62
C ASN A 134 17.70 -3.27 12.26
N ASP A 135 17.77 -4.34 13.06
CA ASP A 135 18.60 -5.51 12.74
C ASP A 135 18.03 -6.27 11.54
N PHE A 136 16.72 -6.15 11.33
CA PHE A 136 15.99 -6.85 10.30
C PHE A 136 15.87 -6.05 9.01
N VAL A 137 16.19 -4.76 8.95
CA VAL A 137 16.09 -3.99 7.69
C VAL A 137 17.45 -3.58 7.13
N GLU A 138 17.52 -3.23 5.84
CA GLU A 138 18.63 -2.46 5.28
C GLU A 138 18.53 -1.00 5.74
N THR A 139 19.32 -0.65 6.78
CA THR A 139 19.31 0.68 7.40
C THR A 139 19.82 1.81 6.49
N ASP A 140 20.49 1.45 5.39
CA ASP A 140 20.89 2.39 4.34
C ASP A 140 19.70 2.81 3.45
N ILE A 141 18.58 2.08 3.50
CA ILE A 141 17.33 2.46 2.84
C ILE A 141 16.40 3.17 3.82
N ALA A 142 16.20 2.58 5.01
CA ALA A 142 15.39 3.19 6.05
C ALA A 142 15.88 2.80 7.45
N LEU A 143 15.97 3.80 8.34
CA LEU A 143 16.35 3.63 9.73
C LEU A 143 15.18 4.04 10.64
N PHE A 144 14.83 3.19 11.60
CA PHE A 144 13.77 3.47 12.58
C PHE A 144 14.39 4.03 13.85
N ARG A 145 13.95 5.21 14.29
CA ARG A 145 14.42 5.86 15.52
C ARG A 145 13.23 6.36 16.32
N GLU A 146 13.33 6.37 17.63
CA GLU A 146 12.26 6.93 18.45
C GLU A 146 12.30 8.47 18.38
N PHE A 147 11.12 9.11 18.33
CA PHE A 147 11.05 10.55 18.09
C PHE A 147 11.64 11.38 19.24
N LYS A 148 11.32 11.00 20.49
CA LYS A 148 11.83 11.62 21.73
C LYS A 148 12.10 10.54 22.78
N GLY A 149 12.78 10.91 23.87
CA GLY A 149 13.07 10.00 24.98
C GLY A 149 11.81 9.34 25.57
N VAL A 150 10.70 10.08 25.67
CA VAL A 150 9.40 9.53 26.12
C VAL A 150 8.87 8.44 25.18
N ASP A 151 9.10 8.59 23.88
CA ASP A 151 8.68 7.61 22.87
C ASP A 151 9.59 6.38 22.90
N LYS A 152 10.88 6.53 23.21
CA LYS A 152 11.79 5.41 23.48
C LYS A 152 11.36 4.57 24.67
N THR A 153 11.12 5.22 25.82
CA THR A 153 10.64 4.52 27.02
C THR A 153 9.34 3.78 26.74
N LYS A 154 8.41 4.42 26.01
CA LYS A 154 7.14 3.81 25.65
C LYS A 154 7.31 2.65 24.67
N TRP A 155 8.09 2.83 23.62
CA TRP A 155 8.37 1.80 22.60
C TRP A 155 8.99 0.55 23.21
N LEU A 156 9.89 0.69 24.18
CA LEU A 156 10.53 -0.45 24.84
C LEU A 156 9.68 -1.07 25.97
N SER A 157 8.51 -0.50 26.27
CA SER A 157 7.63 -1.01 27.33
C SER A 157 6.73 -2.16 26.85
N ALA A 158 6.03 -2.78 27.78
CA ALA A 158 4.97 -3.76 27.52
C ALA A 158 3.66 -3.13 26.98
N SER A 159 3.58 -1.79 26.85
CA SER A 159 2.42 -1.06 26.33
C SER A 159 2.88 0.06 25.38
N PRO A 160 3.44 -0.31 24.20
CA PRO A 160 4.06 0.63 23.28
C PRO A 160 3.09 1.49 22.47
N GLU A 161 1.77 1.26 22.54
CA GLU A 161 0.78 2.00 21.75
C GLU A 161 0.83 3.50 22.04
N GLY A 162 1.02 4.30 20.99
CA GLY A 162 1.18 5.75 21.06
C GLY A 162 2.62 6.21 21.14
N ALA A 163 3.61 5.30 21.14
CA ALA A 163 5.00 5.64 20.88
C ALA A 163 5.15 6.11 19.43
N ILE A 164 5.84 7.24 19.24
CA ILE A 164 6.13 7.81 17.92
C ILE A 164 7.57 7.46 17.51
N LEU A 165 7.70 6.89 16.33
CA LEU A 165 8.98 6.63 15.68
C LEU A 165 9.12 7.53 14.46
N ILE A 166 10.35 7.91 14.14
CA ILE A 166 10.76 8.49 12.88
C ILE A 166 11.39 7.40 12.03
N VAL A 167 10.90 7.26 10.81
CA VAL A 167 11.55 6.47 9.76
C VAL A 167 12.37 7.44 8.93
N ASP A 168 13.70 7.38 9.04
CA ASP A 168 14.57 8.13 8.14
C ASP A 168 14.71 7.35 6.85
N ILE A 169 14.08 7.85 5.80
CA ILE A 169 14.07 7.22 4.48
C ILE A 169 15.15 7.89 3.64
N GLU A 170 16.07 7.10 3.12
CA GLU A 170 17.07 7.59 2.19
C GLU A 170 16.41 7.92 0.85
N MET A 171 16.55 9.17 0.43
CA MET A 171 16.05 9.70 -0.84
C MET A 171 17.20 9.86 -1.83
N MET A 172 16.87 10.12 -3.09
CA MET A 172 17.90 10.39 -4.09
C MET A 172 18.77 11.60 -3.69
N LEU A 173 20.05 11.54 -4.06
CA LEU A 173 21.07 12.58 -3.82
C LEU A 173 21.47 12.79 -2.35
N GLY A 174 21.32 11.78 -1.48
CA GLY A 174 21.77 11.86 -0.09
C GLY A 174 20.83 12.64 0.84
N LEU A 175 19.64 12.99 0.35
CA LEU A 175 18.60 13.62 1.17
C LEU A 175 17.90 12.56 2.00
N LYS A 176 17.49 12.91 3.22
CA LYS A 176 16.71 12.03 4.09
C LYS A 176 15.35 12.64 4.35
N ASP A 177 14.31 11.85 4.11
CA ASP A 177 12.96 12.19 4.56
C ASP A 177 12.77 11.65 5.99
N ARG A 178 12.16 12.46 6.85
CA ARG A 178 11.86 12.10 8.25
C ARG A 178 10.38 11.81 8.35
N ALA A 179 10.03 10.54 8.25
CA ALA A 179 8.67 10.09 8.11
C ALA A 179 8.12 9.54 9.46
N PRO A 180 7.32 10.32 10.20
CA PRO A 180 6.84 9.89 11.51
C PRO A 180 5.72 8.84 11.40
N VAL A 181 5.77 7.85 12.29
CA VAL A 181 4.72 6.84 12.49
C VAL A 181 4.40 6.69 13.97
N VAL A 182 3.18 6.30 14.29
CA VAL A 182 2.77 5.95 15.65
C VAL A 182 2.47 4.45 15.74
N ALA A 183 2.92 3.80 16.80
CA ALA A 183 2.46 2.45 17.15
C ALA A 183 0.97 2.52 17.53
N SER A 184 0.08 2.20 16.60
CA SER A 184 -1.36 2.47 16.71
C SER A 184 -2.15 1.33 17.33
N LEU A 185 -1.59 0.12 17.33
CA LEU A 185 -2.16 -1.10 17.90
C LEU A 185 -1.01 -2.05 18.20
N VAL A 186 -0.96 -2.61 19.41
CA VAL A 186 -0.07 -3.72 19.74
C VAL A 186 -0.86 -4.79 20.48
N THR A 187 -0.71 -6.03 20.04
CA THR A 187 -1.30 -7.21 20.65
C THR A 187 -0.23 -8.31 20.70
N PRO A 188 -0.47 -9.43 21.39
CA PRO A 188 0.45 -10.57 21.33
C PRO A 188 0.66 -11.14 19.91
N GLY A 189 -0.27 -10.89 18.98
CA GLY A 189 -0.23 -11.44 17.62
C GLY A 189 0.16 -10.46 16.51
N GLU A 190 0.09 -9.15 16.76
CA GLU A 190 0.47 -8.13 15.79
C GLU A 190 0.88 -6.81 16.46
N TRP A 191 1.72 -6.03 15.79
CA TRP A 191 1.75 -4.58 15.97
C TRP A 191 1.47 -3.87 14.66
N ARG A 192 0.94 -2.65 14.77
CA ARG A 192 0.59 -1.81 13.63
C ARG A 192 1.14 -0.40 13.81
N PHE A 193 1.70 0.12 12.73
CA PHE A 193 1.99 1.53 12.56
C PHE A 193 0.90 2.21 11.76
N SER A 194 0.57 3.44 12.15
CA SER A 194 -0.14 4.40 11.32
C SER A 194 0.78 5.58 11.05
N THR A 195 0.73 6.09 9.82
CA THR A 195 1.51 7.25 9.40
C THR A 195 1.01 8.52 10.06
N VAL A 196 1.91 9.42 10.41
CA VAL A 196 1.62 10.65 11.15
C VAL A 196 2.02 11.87 10.30
N ARG A 197 1.29 12.96 10.46
CA ARG A 197 1.73 14.32 10.17
C ARG A 197 2.26 14.92 11.46
N GLY A 198 3.38 15.61 11.42
CA GLY A 198 3.85 16.39 12.56
C GLY A 198 5.35 16.27 12.76
N GLY A 199 5.91 17.17 13.56
CA GLY A 199 7.33 17.26 13.84
C GLY A 199 7.99 18.48 13.23
N GLU A 200 8.87 19.11 14.01
CA GLU A 200 9.83 20.09 13.51
C GLU A 200 10.98 19.32 12.86
N ALA A 201 10.97 19.23 11.54
CA ALA A 201 12.18 18.92 10.80
C ALA A 201 12.76 20.23 10.28
N GLU A 202 13.32 21.08 11.16
CA GLU A 202 14.18 22.24 10.80
C GLU A 202 13.63 23.17 9.70
N SER A 203 12.33 23.11 9.43
CA SER A 203 11.68 23.79 8.33
C SER A 203 10.24 24.04 8.73
N SER A 204 9.72 25.17 8.29
CA SER A 204 8.42 25.74 8.61
C SER A 204 7.23 24.95 8.06
N ASP A 205 7.41 23.68 7.71
CA ASP A 205 6.38 22.76 7.23
C ASP A 205 6.45 21.49 8.08
N PRO A 206 5.40 21.13 8.85
CA PRO A 206 5.41 19.93 9.68
C PRO A 206 5.75 18.72 8.82
N SER A 207 6.80 17.98 9.19
CA SER A 207 7.23 16.78 8.47
C SER A 207 6.03 15.85 8.29
N ALA A 208 5.60 15.69 7.05
CA ALA A 208 4.50 14.81 6.69
C ALA A 208 5.11 13.51 6.17
N HIS A 209 4.74 12.38 6.76
CA HIS A 209 5.07 11.08 6.19
C HIS A 209 4.68 11.07 4.67
N PRO A 210 5.54 10.58 3.76
CA PRO A 210 5.33 10.68 2.31
C PRO A 210 4.12 9.88 1.81
N VAL A 211 3.63 8.99 2.66
CA VAL A 211 2.40 8.23 2.47
C VAL A 211 1.46 8.36 3.67
N ALA A 212 0.17 8.17 3.41
CA ALA A 212 -0.92 8.02 4.35
C ALA A 212 -1.38 6.56 4.35
N GLY A 213 -1.45 5.93 5.53
CA GLY A 213 -1.91 4.54 5.63
C GLY A 213 -1.40 3.81 6.88
N ASN A 214 -1.43 2.48 6.78
CA ASN A 214 -1.13 1.59 7.89
C ASN A 214 -0.20 0.45 7.44
N ARG A 215 0.67 0.00 8.35
CA ARG A 215 1.51 -1.18 8.16
C ARG A 215 1.54 -2.04 9.41
N ALA A 216 1.21 -3.31 9.27
CA ALA A 216 1.18 -4.27 10.36
C ALA A 216 2.21 -5.38 10.18
N PHE A 217 2.68 -5.88 11.32
CA PHE A 217 3.61 -6.99 11.43
C PHE A 217 3.02 -7.97 12.44
N GLY A 218 2.99 -9.26 12.12
CA GLY A 218 2.32 -10.20 12.98
C GLY A 218 2.49 -11.65 12.58
N PHE A 219 1.80 -12.51 13.30
CA PHE A 219 1.71 -13.94 13.03
C PHE A 219 0.27 -14.38 12.76
N VAL A 220 0.12 -15.33 11.84
CA VAL A 220 -1.11 -16.13 11.66
C VAL A 220 -0.77 -17.63 11.52
N GLY A 221 -1.70 -18.51 11.87
CA GLY A 221 -1.53 -19.98 11.80
C GLY A 221 -1.16 -20.60 13.16
N GLY A 222 -0.41 -21.71 13.16
CA GLY A 222 0.27 -22.22 14.36
C GLY A 222 -0.34 -23.39 15.12
N ASP A 223 -1.65 -23.64 15.00
CA ASP A 223 -2.31 -24.68 15.83
C ASP A 223 -2.25 -26.09 15.21
N SER A 224 -2.20 -26.17 13.87
CA SER A 224 -2.15 -27.44 13.11
C SER A 224 -1.14 -27.40 11.96
N GLY A 225 -0.35 -26.33 11.90
CA GLY A 225 0.54 -26.06 10.78
C GLY A 225 1.56 -24.97 11.10
N PRO A 226 2.43 -24.66 10.14
CA PRO A 226 3.48 -23.67 10.32
C PRO A 226 2.88 -22.28 10.52
N TRP A 227 3.62 -21.46 11.26
CA TRP A 227 3.32 -20.06 11.41
C TRP A 227 3.64 -19.30 10.12
N THR A 228 2.90 -18.23 9.86
CA THR A 228 3.28 -17.22 8.86
C THR A 228 3.52 -15.92 9.59
N PHE A 229 4.78 -15.46 9.64
CA PHE A 229 5.07 -14.07 9.95
C PHE A 229 4.70 -13.24 8.72
N TYR A 230 3.98 -12.14 8.88
CA TYR A 230 3.61 -11.26 7.79
C TYR A 230 4.06 -9.83 8.07
N THR A 231 4.48 -9.14 7.00
CA THR A 231 4.40 -7.68 6.91
C THR A 231 3.29 -7.35 5.91
N VAL A 232 2.29 -6.59 6.34
CA VAL A 232 1.16 -6.19 5.50
C VAL A 232 0.99 -4.67 5.52
N GLY A 233 0.81 -4.05 4.36
CA GLY A 233 0.69 -2.60 4.22
C GLY A 233 -0.48 -2.18 3.33
N ALA A 234 -1.10 -1.06 3.68
CA ALA A 234 -2.04 -0.35 2.84
C ALA A 234 -1.74 1.15 2.94
N ASP A 235 -1.25 1.75 1.85
CA ASP A 235 -0.78 3.13 1.84
C ASP A 235 -1.05 3.86 0.52
N ARG A 236 -1.17 5.20 0.61
CA ARG A 236 -1.41 6.13 -0.52
C ARG A 236 -0.47 7.32 -0.39
N ALA A 237 0.02 7.88 -1.50
CA ALA A 237 0.92 9.05 -1.45
C ALA A 237 0.22 10.28 -0.85
N ASN A 238 0.91 11.13 -0.09
CA ASN A 238 0.24 12.19 0.71
C ASN A 238 0.23 13.61 0.10
N ARG A 239 1.15 13.99 -0.81
CA ARG A 239 1.19 15.38 -1.36
C ARG A 239 1.19 15.41 -2.89
N ILE A 240 0.93 16.57 -3.50
CA ILE A 240 1.04 16.81 -4.96
C ILE A 240 2.50 16.98 -5.40
N VAL A 241 3.33 17.64 -4.58
CA VAL A 241 4.78 17.71 -4.82
C VAL A 241 5.40 16.34 -4.65
N ASP A 242 4.88 15.52 -3.72
CA ASP A 242 5.13 14.08 -3.71
C ASP A 242 4.49 13.47 -4.96
N ALA A 243 3.19 13.40 -5.22
CA ALA A 243 2.62 12.81 -6.44
C ALA A 243 3.29 13.20 -7.79
N LEU A 244 3.83 14.42 -7.96
CA LEU A 244 4.67 14.83 -9.10
C LEU A 244 6.15 14.43 -8.94
N ALA A 245 6.75 14.53 -7.75
CA ALA A 245 8.04 13.94 -7.41
C ALA A 245 7.93 12.40 -7.33
N THR A 246 7.15 11.75 -6.49
CA THR A 246 6.49 10.43 -6.68
C THR A 246 5.94 10.06 -8.06
N ALA A 247 5.89 10.91 -9.08
CA ALA A 247 5.76 10.43 -10.48
C ALA A 247 7.12 10.40 -11.22
N LYS A 248 8.09 11.24 -10.84
CA LYS A 248 9.41 11.42 -11.49
C LYS A 248 10.67 11.08 -10.65
N VAL A 249 10.53 10.88 -9.35
CA VAL A 249 11.52 10.90 -8.25
C VAL A 249 11.20 9.82 -7.21
N ILE A 250 9.96 9.68 -6.73
CA ILE A 250 9.54 8.67 -5.72
C ILE A 250 8.62 7.58 -6.32
N GLY A 251 8.29 7.62 -7.61
CA GLY A 251 7.26 6.75 -8.22
C GLY A 251 7.53 5.26 -8.18
N GLU A 252 7.66 4.62 -9.34
CA GLU A 252 8.25 3.28 -9.33
C GLU A 252 9.54 3.19 -8.48
N PRO A 253 10.46 4.17 -8.49
CA PRO A 253 11.69 4.10 -7.71
C PRO A 253 11.50 4.06 -6.18
N GLY A 254 10.61 4.88 -5.62
CA GLY A 254 10.41 4.93 -4.16
C GLY A 254 9.65 3.72 -3.66
N PHE A 255 8.63 3.28 -4.40
CA PHE A 255 7.96 2.01 -4.12
C PHE A 255 8.88 0.80 -4.34
N LYS A 256 9.84 0.86 -5.28
CA LYS A 256 10.90 -0.16 -5.42
C LYS A 256 11.86 -0.14 -4.23
N ALA A 257 12.22 1.03 -3.70
CA ALA A 257 13.04 1.14 -2.50
C ALA A 257 12.30 0.57 -1.27
N ALA A 258 11.00 0.86 -1.13
CA ALA A 258 10.16 0.27 -0.10
C ALA A 258 10.02 -1.26 -0.27
N ASP A 259 9.78 -1.77 -1.48
CA ASP A 259 9.76 -3.21 -1.76
C ASP A 259 11.11 -3.86 -1.42
N LYS A 260 12.24 -3.22 -1.77
CA LYS A 260 13.58 -3.67 -1.39
C LYS A 260 13.76 -3.70 0.14
N LEU A 261 13.33 -2.66 0.85
CA LEU A 261 13.36 -2.61 2.32
C LEU A 261 12.61 -3.80 2.92
N TRP A 262 11.37 -4.05 2.49
CA TRP A 262 10.56 -5.13 3.05
C TRP A 262 11.04 -6.53 2.65
N ARG A 263 11.64 -6.69 1.47
CA ARG A 263 12.36 -7.93 1.10
C ARG A 263 13.62 -8.15 1.94
N SER A 264 14.34 -7.08 2.27
CA SER A 264 15.48 -7.16 3.19
C SER A 264 15.03 -7.63 4.57
N PHE A 265 13.88 -7.12 5.04
CA PHE A 265 13.20 -7.60 6.25
C PHE A 265 12.95 -9.10 6.22
N GLN A 266 12.32 -9.61 5.15
CA GLN A 266 12.08 -11.05 5.02
C GLN A 266 13.37 -11.85 5.06
N THR A 267 14.39 -11.39 4.33
CA THR A 267 15.67 -12.10 4.20
C THR A 267 16.40 -12.17 5.53
N LYS A 268 16.54 -11.03 6.23
CA LYS A 268 17.23 -10.93 7.51
C LYS A 268 16.50 -11.67 8.63
N LEU A 269 15.17 -11.60 8.66
CA LEU A 269 14.39 -12.36 9.67
C LEU A 269 14.48 -13.87 9.42
N VAL A 270 14.43 -14.32 8.16
CA VAL A 270 14.65 -15.74 7.84
C VAL A 270 16.05 -16.19 8.27
N ALA A 271 17.08 -15.40 7.96
CA ALA A 271 18.45 -15.69 8.38
C ALA A 271 18.55 -15.80 9.90
N PHE A 272 18.06 -14.80 10.64
CA PHE A 272 18.02 -14.83 12.10
C PHE A 272 17.33 -16.09 12.64
N ILE A 273 16.14 -16.42 12.13
CA ILE A 273 15.40 -17.60 12.61
C ILE A 273 16.20 -18.88 12.40
N ASN A 274 16.81 -19.05 11.23
CA ASN A 274 17.58 -20.24 10.87
C ASN A 274 18.88 -20.35 11.68
N ASP A 275 19.61 -19.24 11.82
CA ASP A 275 20.87 -19.17 12.58
C ASP A 275 20.66 -19.42 14.08
N HIS A 276 19.45 -19.16 14.58
CA HIS A 276 19.08 -19.39 15.98
C HIS A 276 18.32 -20.71 16.18
N GLY A 277 18.53 -21.70 15.30
CA GLY A 277 18.02 -23.07 15.46
C GLY A 277 16.51 -23.23 15.25
N GLY A 278 15.88 -22.25 14.61
CA GLY A 278 14.55 -22.34 14.02
C GLY A 278 14.58 -22.92 12.60
N LYS A 279 13.48 -22.75 11.87
CA LYS A 279 13.36 -23.10 10.46
C LYS A 279 12.34 -22.17 9.81
N ALA A 280 12.80 -21.32 8.90
CA ALA A 280 11.97 -20.38 8.17
C ALA A 280 12.39 -20.25 6.70
N SER A 281 11.46 -19.79 5.88
CA SER A 281 11.67 -19.50 4.47
C SER A 281 10.75 -18.38 4.00
N VAL A 282 11.21 -17.61 3.00
CA VAL A 282 10.35 -16.63 2.32
C VAL A 282 9.34 -17.37 1.45
N ASP A 283 8.05 -17.09 1.61
CA ASP A 283 7.01 -17.63 0.71
C ASP A 283 6.83 -16.69 -0.48
N SER A 284 7.80 -16.72 -1.41
CA SER A 284 7.89 -15.79 -2.55
C SER A 284 6.67 -15.85 -3.46
N THR A 285 6.00 -17.01 -3.53
CA THR A 285 4.80 -17.21 -4.35
C THR A 285 3.60 -16.43 -3.85
N LYS A 286 3.61 -16.02 -2.58
CA LYS A 286 2.54 -15.26 -1.94
C LYS A 286 2.87 -13.79 -1.75
N ILE A 287 4.03 -13.31 -2.20
CA ILE A 287 4.36 -11.88 -2.12
C ILE A 287 3.39 -11.10 -3.02
N ILE A 288 2.79 -10.06 -2.45
CA ILE A 288 1.99 -9.08 -3.18
C ILE A 288 2.62 -7.72 -2.93
N SER A 289 2.99 -7.00 -3.99
CA SER A 289 3.26 -5.56 -3.92
C SER A 289 2.66 -4.96 -5.17
N LYS A 290 1.42 -4.47 -5.04
CA LYS A 290 0.60 -4.05 -6.17
C LYS A 290 -0.14 -2.75 -5.85
N ARG A 291 -0.43 -2.00 -6.91
CA ARG A 291 -1.20 -0.77 -6.84
C ARG A 291 -2.56 -1.00 -7.48
N TYR A 292 -3.60 -0.46 -6.85
CA TYR A 292 -5.00 -0.59 -7.25
C TYR A 292 -5.64 0.80 -7.30
N ASP A 293 -6.62 0.98 -8.18
CA ASP A 293 -7.35 2.23 -8.25
C ASP A 293 -8.09 2.50 -6.92
N TRP A 294 -7.85 3.65 -6.30
CA TRP A 294 -8.48 3.99 -5.03
C TRP A 294 -9.99 4.22 -5.17
N GLY A 295 -10.44 4.75 -6.30
CA GLY A 295 -11.86 4.97 -6.57
C GLY A 295 -12.66 3.66 -6.64
N GLU A 296 -12.04 2.58 -7.13
CA GLU A 296 -12.58 1.23 -7.09
C GLU A 296 -12.50 0.61 -5.68
N ILE A 297 -11.31 0.65 -5.05
CA ILE A 297 -11.10 0.04 -3.73
C ILE A 297 -11.98 0.68 -2.65
N SER A 298 -12.09 2.00 -2.61
CA SER A 298 -12.89 2.73 -1.61
C SER A 298 -14.39 2.42 -1.69
N LYS A 299 -14.88 1.94 -2.84
CA LYS A 299 -16.28 1.52 -3.04
C LYS A 299 -16.48 0.03 -2.75
N ASN A 300 -15.41 -0.77 -2.73
CA ASN A 300 -15.49 -2.20 -2.49
C ASN A 300 -15.47 -2.52 -0.99
N LYS A 301 -16.65 -2.79 -0.41
CA LYS A 301 -16.82 -3.11 1.02
C LYS A 301 -16.16 -4.40 1.50
N SER A 302 -15.73 -5.28 0.58
CA SER A 302 -14.90 -6.43 0.96
C SER A 302 -13.45 -6.04 1.29
N VAL A 303 -13.00 -4.86 0.84
CA VAL A 303 -11.61 -4.38 0.95
C VAL A 303 -11.51 -3.12 1.80
N TYR A 304 -12.50 -2.24 1.73
CA TYR A 304 -12.51 -0.98 2.48
C TYR A 304 -13.90 -0.73 3.06
N ASP A 305 -13.99 -0.80 4.38
CA ASP A 305 -15.22 -0.66 5.13
C ASP A 305 -14.92 -0.11 6.52
N THR A 306 -15.23 1.16 6.71
CA THR A 306 -15.01 1.86 7.97
C THR A 306 -16.13 1.63 8.98
N SER A 307 -17.11 0.77 8.66
CA SER A 307 -18.18 0.41 9.59
C SER A 307 -17.56 -0.27 10.82
N GLY A 308 -17.80 0.30 12.01
CA GLY A 308 -17.22 -0.18 13.27
C GLY A 308 -15.79 0.31 13.55
N GLN A 309 -15.18 1.10 12.66
CA GLN A 309 -13.90 1.77 12.94
C GLN A 309 -14.14 3.08 13.71
N PRO A 310 -13.20 3.50 14.57
CA PRO A 310 -13.29 4.80 15.24
C PRO A 310 -13.51 5.95 14.25
N ALA A 311 -14.21 6.99 14.69
CA ALA A 311 -14.25 8.24 13.95
C ALA A 311 -12.85 8.86 13.90
N TRP A 312 -12.56 9.59 12.83
CA TRP A 312 -11.38 10.43 12.80
C TRP A 312 -11.58 11.62 13.74
N VAL A 313 -10.63 11.85 14.64
CA VAL A 313 -10.59 13.09 15.42
C VAL A 313 -10.40 14.25 14.42
N PRO A 314 -11.17 15.34 14.55
CA PRO A 314 -11.02 16.51 13.71
C PRO A 314 -9.58 17.02 13.74
N VAL A 315 -9.06 17.37 12.57
CA VAL A 315 -7.75 18.05 12.47
C VAL A 315 -7.95 19.48 12.97
N PRO A 316 -7.14 19.99 13.92
CA PRO A 316 -7.16 21.40 14.28
C PRO A 316 -7.00 22.26 13.02
N GLN A 317 -7.85 23.28 12.87
CA GLN A 317 -7.78 24.23 11.76
C GLN A 317 -6.65 25.23 11.95
#